data_AF-A0A9E3U940-F1
#
_entry.id   AF-A0A9E3U940-F1
#
_cell.length_a   1.000
_cell.length_b   1.000
_cell.length_c   1.000
_cell.angle_alpha   90.00
_cell.angle_beta   90.00
_cell.angle_gamma   90.00
#
_symmetry.space_group_name_H-M   'P 1'
#
loop_
_entity.id
_entity.type
_entity.pdbx_description
1 polymer ?
#
loop_
_entity_poly.entity_id
_entity_poly.type
_entity_poly.pdbx_seq_one_letter_code
_entity_poly.pdbx_strand_id
1 'polypeptide(L)'
;MTTIIASLEAVTLEEALAYLDTAEGDELEAAFALATDRNLLDGSDKQPDEAEVHHALFLLRRARGLTAPSFDLMRIQLRQRVAA
;
A
#
# COMPACT_ATOMS: atom_id res chain seq x y z
N MET A 1 -9.67 -12.57 -8.82
CA MET A 1 -9.06 -12.15 -7.54
C MET A 1 -10.00 -11.14 -6.91
N THR A 2 -10.27 -11.27 -5.62
CA THR A 2 -11.13 -10.34 -4.88
C THR A 2 -10.22 -9.31 -4.23
N THR A 3 -10.36 -8.03 -4.57
CA THR A 3 -9.61 -6.94 -3.94
C THR A 3 -10.12 -6.74 -2.52
N ILE A 4 -9.23 -6.36 -1.59
CA ILE A 4 -9.63 -6.06 -0.20
C ILE A 4 -10.36 -4.71 -0.16
N ILE A 5 -9.91 -3.72 -0.95
CA ILE A 5 -10.59 -2.42 -1.06
C ILE A 5 -11.87 -2.48 -1.91
N ALA A 6 -12.86 -1.68 -1.51
CA ALA A 6 -14.09 -1.47 -2.27
C ALA A 6 -14.10 -0.16 -3.10
N SER A 7 -13.19 0.78 -2.83
CA SER A 7 -13.16 2.09 -3.50
C SER A 7 -11.74 2.64 -3.68
N LEU A 8 -11.57 3.57 -4.64
CA LEU A 8 -10.32 4.28 -4.85
C LEU A 8 -10.16 5.55 -3.99
N GLU A 9 -11.25 6.05 -3.40
CA GLU A 9 -11.26 7.36 -2.72
C GLU A 9 -10.70 7.30 -1.31
N ALA A 10 -11.00 6.24 -0.57
CA ALA A 10 -10.61 6.08 0.81
C ALA A 10 -10.31 4.61 1.13
N VAL A 11 -9.44 4.43 2.12
CA VAL A 11 -9.18 3.13 2.76
C VAL A 11 -9.71 3.22 4.18
N THR A 12 -10.60 2.30 4.57
CA THR A 12 -11.14 2.23 5.93
C THR A 12 -10.10 1.64 6.88
N LEU A 13 -10.33 1.80 8.19
CA LEU A 13 -9.47 1.17 9.19
C LEU A 13 -9.49 -0.37 9.05
N GLU A 14 -10.65 -0.96 8.76
CA GLU A 14 -10.82 -2.40 8.59
C GLU A 14 -10.04 -2.92 7.38
N GLU A 15 -10.13 -2.23 6.23
CA GLU A 15 -9.34 -2.55 5.03
C GLU A 15 -7.84 -2.43 5.31
N ALA A 16 -7.41 -1.36 5.99
CA ALA A 16 -6.00 -1.15 6.33
C ALA A 16 -5.45 -2.24 7.26
N LEU A 17 -6.24 -2.70 8.23
CA LEU A 17 -5.86 -3.81 9.10
C LEU A 17 -5.80 -5.13 8.34
N ALA A 18 -6.74 -5.39 7.42
CA ALA A 18 -6.73 -6.60 6.60
C ALA A 18 -5.47 -6.72 5.72
N TYR A 19 -4.99 -5.60 5.14
CA TYR A 19 -3.71 -5.60 4.42
C TYR A 19 -2.52 -5.89 5.33
N LEU A 20 -2.50 -5.30 6.53
CA LEU A 20 -1.41 -5.54 7.49
C LEU A 20 -1.40 -6.97 8.02
N ASP A 21 -2.57 -7.55 8.30
CA ASP A 21 -2.70 -8.93 8.74
C ASP A 21 -2.20 -9.90 7.66
N THR A 22 -2.53 -9.62 6.39
CA THR A 22 -2.04 -10.41 5.24
C THR A 22 -0.53 -10.26 5.04
N ALA A 23 0.01 -9.08 5.34
CA ALA A 23 1.43 -8.76 5.25
C ALA A 23 2.24 -9.11 6.52
N GLU A 24 1.65 -9.82 7.48
CA GLU A 24 2.28 -10.15 8.78
C GLU A 24 2.85 -8.92 9.50
N GLY A 25 2.21 -7.77 9.34
CA GLY A 25 2.62 -6.48 9.91
C GLY A 25 3.67 -5.70 9.10
N ASP A 26 4.11 -6.20 7.94
CA ASP A 26 5.02 -5.46 7.05
C ASP A 26 4.26 -4.34 6.32
N GLU A 27 4.44 -3.10 6.79
CA GLU A 27 3.72 -1.95 6.22
C GLU A 27 4.03 -1.70 4.73
N LEU A 28 5.24 -2.04 4.28
CA LEU A 28 5.65 -1.78 2.90
C LEU A 28 5.12 -2.87 1.96
N GLU A 29 5.04 -4.12 2.42
CA GLU A 29 4.34 -5.20 1.69
C GLU A 29 2.83 -4.93 1.63
N ALA A 30 2.22 -4.52 2.75
CA ALA A 30 0.82 -4.11 2.80
C ALA A 30 0.54 -2.94 1.83
N ALA A 31 1.43 -1.95 1.78
CA ALA A 31 1.32 -0.83 0.85
C ALA A 31 1.45 -1.26 -0.60
N PHE A 32 2.34 -2.21 -0.91
CA PHE A 32 2.51 -2.75 -2.25
C PHE A 32 1.27 -3.52 -2.71
N ALA A 33 0.72 -4.36 -1.83
CA ALA A 33 -0.53 -5.08 -2.08
C ALA A 33 -1.71 -4.12 -2.29
N LEU A 34 -1.85 -3.09 -1.44
CA LEU A 34 -2.87 -2.06 -1.61
C LEU A 34 -2.71 -1.30 -2.93
N ALA A 35 -1.48 -0.90 -3.29
CA ALA A 35 -1.24 -0.20 -4.56
C ALA A 35 -1.58 -1.09 -5.77
N THR A 36 -1.30 -2.40 -5.68
CA THR A 36 -1.67 -3.38 -6.70
C THR A 36 -3.19 -3.50 -6.86
N ASP A 37 -3.92 -3.64 -5.76
CA ASP A 37 -5.38 -3.71 -5.78
C ASP A 37 -6.02 -2.41 -6.31
N ARG A 38 -5.42 -1.25 -5.99
CA ARG A 38 -5.85 0.05 -6.54
C ARG A 38 -5.65 0.11 -8.04
N ASN A 39 -4.50 -0.31 -8.56
CA ASN A 39 -4.25 -0.35 -9.99
C ASN A 39 -5.27 -1.26 -10.67
N LEU A 40 -5.53 -2.44 -10.11
CA LEU A 40 -6.53 -3.38 -10.62
C LEU A 40 -7.95 -2.77 -10.64
N LEU A 41 -8.34 -2.06 -9.58
CA LEU A 41 -9.64 -1.39 -9.48
C LEU A 41 -9.77 -0.21 -10.46
N ASP A 42 -8.66 0.48 -10.77
CA ASP A 42 -8.58 1.52 -11.81
C ASP A 42 -8.44 0.95 -13.24
N GLY A 43 -8.45 -0.39 -13.38
CA GLY A 43 -8.36 -1.07 -14.67
C GLY A 43 -6.94 -1.18 -15.24
N SER A 44 -5.92 -0.89 -14.44
CA SER A 44 -4.50 -1.07 -14.77
C SER A 44 -3.99 -2.42 -14.27
N ASP A 45 -3.28 -3.16 -15.13
CA ASP A 45 -2.62 -4.43 -14.79
C ASP A 45 -1.13 -4.26 -14.49
N LYS A 46 -0.65 -3.01 -14.44
CA LYS A 46 0.75 -2.69 -14.19
C LYS A 46 1.08 -2.83 -12.71
N GLN A 47 2.28 -3.33 -12.44
CA GLN A 47 2.83 -3.27 -11.09
C GLN A 47 2.96 -1.83 -10.63
N PRO A 48 2.73 -1.58 -9.33
CA PRO A 48 2.73 -0.24 -8.81
C PRO A 48 4.13 0.38 -8.81
N ASP A 49 4.21 1.66 -9.13
CA ASP A 49 5.46 2.42 -9.07
C ASP A 49 5.78 2.95 -7.65
N GLU A 50 6.97 3.55 -7.48
CA GLU A 50 7.41 4.07 -6.17
C GLU A 50 6.42 5.11 -5.58
N ALA A 51 5.75 5.90 -6.43
CA ALA A 51 4.80 6.93 -5.99
C ALA A 51 3.45 6.31 -5.59
N GLU A 52 2.97 5.32 -6.33
CA GLU A 52 1.75 4.58 -6.03
C GLU A 52 1.87 3.82 -4.71
N VAL A 53 3.01 3.16 -4.46
CA VAL A 53 3.27 2.47 -3.18
C VAL A 53 3.39 3.47 -2.02
N HIS A 54 4.02 4.63 -2.22
CA HIS A 54 4.06 5.67 -1.19
C HIS A 54 2.68 6.20 -0.84
N HIS A 55 1.85 6.44 -1.86
CA HIS A 55 0.47 6.89 -1.67
C HIS A 55 -0.34 5.84 -0.90
N ALA A 56 -0.21 4.56 -1.26
CA ALA A 56 -0.84 3.45 -0.53
C ALA A 56 -0.37 3.39 0.93
N LEU A 57 0.93 3.55 1.19
CA LEU A 57 1.47 3.59 2.56
C LEU A 57 0.92 4.78 3.35
N PHE A 58 0.76 5.94 2.71
CA PHE A 58 0.11 7.09 3.31
C PHE A 58 -1.35 6.79 3.68
N LEU A 59 -2.11 6.14 2.81
CA LEU A 59 -3.51 5.77 3.08
C LEU A 59 -3.62 4.78 4.24
N LEU A 60 -2.78 3.74 4.29
CA LEU A 60 -2.74 2.77 5.39
C LEU A 60 -2.47 3.46 6.74
N ARG A 61 -1.48 4.35 6.77
CA ARG A 61 -1.13 5.10 7.98
C ARG A 61 -2.22 6.09 8.38
N ARG A 62 -2.80 6.81 7.41
CA ARG A 62 -3.90 7.75 7.64
C ARG A 62 -5.13 7.05 8.23
N ALA A 63 -5.52 5.89 7.70
CA ALA A 63 -6.64 5.09 8.22
C ALA A 63 -6.43 4.67 9.69
N ARG A 64 -5.16 4.48 10.09
CA ARG A 64 -4.74 4.12 11.45
C ARG A 64 -4.47 5.33 12.35
N GLY A 65 -4.67 6.57 11.88
CA GLY A 65 -4.36 7.78 12.64
C GLY A 65 -2.87 8.05 12.84
N LEU A 66 -2.00 7.42 12.04
CA LEU A 66 -0.55 7.59 12.08
C LEU A 66 -0.08 8.74 11.17
N THR A 67 1.15 9.20 11.41
CA THR A 67 1.76 10.27 10.61
C THR A 67 2.14 9.79 9.21
N ALA A 68 2.20 10.75 8.27
CA ALA A 68 2.56 10.46 6.89
C ALA A 68 3.96 9.80 6.79
N PRO A 69 4.14 8.80 5.92
CA PRO A 69 5.43 8.16 5.70
C PRO A 69 6.39 9.07 4.95
N SER A 70 7.68 8.97 5.29
CA SER A 70 8.75 9.64 4.52
C SER A 70 8.94 8.94 3.17
N PHE A 71 8.82 9.70 2.09
CA PHE A 71 9.01 9.19 0.73
C PHE A 71 10.43 8.66 0.51
N ASP A 72 11.45 9.42 0.92
CA ASP A 72 12.85 9.04 0.71
C ASP A 72 13.22 7.75 1.45
N LEU A 73 12.73 7.59 2.68
CA LEU A 73 12.97 6.38 3.47
C LEU A 73 12.31 5.16 2.84
N MET A 74 11.05 5.31 2.39
CA MET A 74 10.30 4.24 1.74
C MET A 74 10.96 3.80 0.42
N ARG A 75 11.47 4.74 -0.40
CA ARG A 75 12.23 4.41 -1.62
C ARG A 75 13.48 3.59 -1.35
N ILE A 76 14.23 3.92 -0.30
CA ILE A 76 15.45 3.17 0.06
C ILE A 76 15.08 1.73 0.44
N GLN A 77 14.04 1.54 1.25
CA GLN A 77 13.57 0.21 1.66
C GLN A 77 13.08 -0.62 0.46
N LEU A 78 12.34 -0.01 -0.46
CA LEU A 78 11.85 -0.71 -1.66
C LEU A 78 13.01 -1.16 -2.55
N ARG A 79 14.00 -0.30 -2.78
CA ARG A 79 15.20 -0.65 -3.56
C ARG A 79 16.02 -1.77 -2.93
N GLN A 80 16.13 -1.78 -1.61
CA GLN A 80 16.81 -2.86 -0.89
C GLN A 80 16.12 -4.21 -1.08
N ARG A 81 14.78 -4.24 -1.16
CA ARG A 81 14.01 -5.46 -1.42
C ARG A 81 14.13 -5.98 -2.84
N VAL A 82 14.27 -5.10 -3.83
CA VAL A 82 14.48 -5.49 -5.24
C VAL A 82 15.90 -5.99 -5.50
N ALA A 83 16.87 -5.56 -4.69
CA ALA A 83 18.27 -5.94 -4.83
C ALA A 83 18.68 -7.21 -4.02
N ALA A 84 17.77 -7.76 -3.20
CA ALA A 84 17.98 -8.95 -2.37
C ALA A 84 17.38 -10.19 -3.03
#